data_AF-A0A945H2M2-F1
#
_entry.id   AF-A0A945H2M2-F1
#
_cell.length_a   1.000
_cell.length_b   1.000
_cell.length_c   1.000
_cell.angle_alpha   90.00
_cell.angle_beta   90.00
_cell.angle_gamma   90.00
#
_symmetry.space_group_name_H-M   'P 1'
#
loop_
_entity.id
_entity.type
_entity.pdbx_description
1 polymer ?
#
loop_
_entity_poly.entity_id
_entity_poly.type
_entity_poly.pdbx_seq_one_letter_code
_entity_poly.pdbx_strand_id
1 'polypeptide(L)'
;MEQLKDIRAIEVINIDYSPYIITLSVLVILFLLILYYFMKKDKVVTDEQKAIKYLKNLDFNSESKLLAYDFTLYGKVCVTSLYEDEFMVIVNKLEKYKYKKNMSENIDIDLINDMKDYIRVRL
;
A
#
# COMPACT_ATOMS: atom_id res chain seq x y z
N MET A 1 -71.22 12.18 -55.65
CA MET A 1 -69.78 12.48 -55.80
C MET A 1 -69.14 12.30 -54.45
N GLU A 2 -68.44 11.18 -54.23
CA GLU A 2 -67.70 10.93 -53.00
C GLU A 2 -66.44 11.79 -52.99
N GLN A 3 -66.24 12.54 -51.91
CA GLN A 3 -65.06 13.37 -51.71
C GLN A 3 -63.89 12.48 -51.29
N LEU A 4 -62.81 12.52 -52.07
CA LEU A 4 -61.56 11.83 -51.78
C LEU A 4 -61.05 12.26 -50.40
N LYS A 5 -60.79 11.28 -49.52
CA LYS A 5 -60.16 11.54 -48.22
C LYS A 5 -58.74 12.02 -48.45
N ASP A 6 -58.44 13.17 -47.87
CA ASP A 6 -57.13 13.80 -47.86
C ASP A 6 -56.11 12.91 -47.13
N ILE A 7 -55.30 12.20 -47.90
CA ILE A 7 -54.17 11.40 -47.42
C ILE A 7 -52.98 12.34 -47.26
N ARG A 8 -52.74 12.79 -46.03
CA ARG A 8 -51.55 13.57 -45.69
C ARG A 8 -50.31 12.73 -46.02
N ALA A 9 -49.34 13.36 -46.67
CA ALA A 9 -48.05 12.75 -46.95
C ALA A 9 -47.42 12.26 -45.63
N ILE A 10 -46.83 11.07 -45.65
CA ILE A 10 -46.07 10.53 -44.52
C ILE A 10 -44.84 11.43 -44.36
N GLU A 11 -44.89 12.32 -43.38
CA GLU A 11 -43.72 13.12 -43.01
C GLU A 11 -42.67 12.16 -42.47
N VAL A 12 -41.58 11.99 -43.23
CA VAL A 12 -40.43 11.20 -42.78
C VAL A 12 -39.82 11.96 -41.62
N ILE A 13 -40.06 11.46 -40.41
CA ILE A 13 -39.47 12.02 -39.19
C ILE A 13 -37.97 11.76 -39.27
N ASN A 14 -37.20 12.80 -39.62
CA ASN A 14 -35.75 12.76 -39.53
C ASN A 14 -35.37 12.93 -38.06
N ILE A 15 -35.07 11.81 -37.40
CA ILE A 15 -34.59 11.79 -36.03
C ILE A 15 -33.11 12.19 -36.06
N ASP A 16 -32.76 13.26 -35.34
CA ASP A 16 -31.36 13.58 -35.09
C ASP A 16 -30.80 12.64 -34.01
N TYR A 17 -29.92 11.75 -34.41
CA TYR A 17 -29.28 10.78 -33.52
C TYR A 17 -28.10 11.35 -32.73
N SER A 18 -27.62 12.55 -33.08
CA SER A 18 -26.47 13.21 -32.45
C SER A 18 -26.55 13.28 -30.91
N PRO A 19 -27.66 13.74 -30.29
CA PRO A 19 -27.75 13.79 -28.82
C PRO A 19 -27.72 12.40 -28.16
N TYR A 20 -28.27 11.39 -28.84
CA TYR A 20 -28.27 10.01 -28.33
C TYR A 20 -26.87 9.39 -28.37
N ILE A 21 -26.12 9.66 -29.45
CA ILE A 21 -24.73 9.21 -29.60
C ILE A 21 -23.85 9.89 -28.54
N ILE A 22 -24.01 11.19 -28.32
CA ILE A 22 -23.27 11.93 -27.27
C ILE A 22 -23.58 11.36 -25.89
N THR A 23 -24.86 11.16 -25.58
CA THR A 23 -25.30 10.61 -24.28
C THR A 23 -24.74 9.21 -24.06
N LEU A 24 -24.81 8.34 -25.08
CA LEU A 24 -24.26 6.98 -25.00
C LEU A 24 -22.74 7.01 -24.79
N SER A 25 -22.04 7.91 -25.49
CA SER A 25 -20.59 8.06 -25.36
C SER A 25 -20.18 8.47 -23.93
N VAL A 26 -20.92 9.40 -23.32
CA VAL A 26 -20.69 9.81 -21.92
C VAL A 26 -20.92 8.64 -20.96
N LEU A 27 -21.99 7.86 -21.15
CA LEU A 27 -22.27 6.69 -20.32
C LEU A 27 -21.18 5.62 -20.43
N VAL A 28 -20.68 5.37 -21.64
CA VAL A 28 -19.57 4.43 -21.86
C VAL A 28 -18.29 4.90 -21.17
N ILE A 29 -17.96 6.20 -21.28
CA ILE A 29 -16.78 6.76 -20.60
C ILE A 29 -16.91 6.65 -19.08
N LEU A 30 -18.07 6.99 -18.51
CA LEU A 30 -18.33 6.83 -17.08
C LEU A 30 -18.19 5.37 -16.63
N PHE A 31 -18.74 4.44 -17.40
CA PHE A 31 -18.63 3.00 -17.11
C PHE A 31 -17.17 2.54 -17.11
N LEU A 32 -16.37 2.97 -18.09
CA LEU A 32 -14.94 2.67 -18.14
C LEU A 32 -14.16 3.28 -16.96
N LEU A 33 -14.48 4.50 -16.54
CA LEU A 33 -13.86 5.13 -15.37
C LEU A 33 -14.18 4.37 -14.07
N ILE A 34 -15.43 3.92 -13.92
CA ILE A 34 -15.86 3.10 -12.78
C ILE A 34 -15.08 1.77 -12.79
N LEU A 35 -15.02 1.08 -13.93
CA LEU A 35 -14.26 -0.16 -14.06
C LEU A 35 -12.78 0.05 -13.74
N TYR A 36 -12.16 1.12 -14.26
CA TYR A 36 -10.77 1.44 -13.96
C TYR A 36 -10.54 1.64 -12.45
N TYR A 37 -11.44 2.35 -11.77
CA TYR A 37 -11.35 2.55 -10.33
C TYR A 37 -11.45 1.24 -9.54
N PHE A 38 -12.40 0.36 -9.90
CA PHE A 38 -12.55 -0.94 -9.25
C PHE A 38 -11.43 -1.95 -9.59
N MET A 39 -10.85 -1.85 -10.79
CA MET A 39 -9.72 -2.68 -11.20
C MET A 39 -8.41 -2.25 -10.56
N LYS A 40 -8.33 -1.01 -10.03
CA LYS A 40 -7.22 -0.55 -9.22
C LYS A 40 -7.25 -1.28 -7.87
N LYS A 41 -6.80 -2.54 -7.87
CA LYS A 41 -6.51 -3.26 -6.65
C LYS A 41 -5.31 -2.57 -6.00
N ASP A 42 -5.50 -2.08 -4.78
CA ASP A 42 -4.37 -1.75 -3.94
C ASP A 42 -3.50 -3.01 -3.84
N LYS A 43 -2.23 -2.88 -4.21
CA LYS A 43 -1.29 -4.00 -4.09
C LYS A 43 -1.33 -4.44 -2.64
N VAL A 44 -1.74 -5.68 -2.40
CA VAL A 44 -1.74 -6.26 -1.05
C VAL A 44 -0.28 -6.27 -0.61
N VAL A 45 0.04 -5.36 0.31
CA VAL A 45 1.38 -5.24 0.87
C VAL A 45 1.62 -6.50 1.68
N THR A 46 2.66 -7.27 1.32
CA THR A 46 3.01 -8.48 2.06
C THR A 46 3.43 -8.12 3.48
N ASP A 47 3.32 -9.04 4.42
CA ASP A 47 3.70 -8.77 5.82
C ASP A 47 5.20 -8.44 5.94
N GLU A 48 6.03 -9.01 5.06
CA GLU A 48 7.43 -8.64 4.89
C GLU A 48 7.60 -7.18 4.47
N GLN A 49 6.87 -6.71 3.46
CA GLN A 49 6.93 -5.31 3.02
C GLN A 49 6.46 -4.34 4.12
N LYS A 50 5.48 -4.75 4.95
CA LYS A 50 5.08 -3.98 6.12
C LYS A 50 6.21 -3.94 7.15
N ALA A 51 6.82 -5.08 7.48
CA ALA A 51 7.93 -5.17 8.43
C ALA A 51 9.12 -4.31 8.00
N ILE A 52 9.50 -4.37 6.72
CA ILE A 52 10.56 -3.50 6.15
C ILE A 52 10.19 -2.02 6.30
N LYS A 53 8.93 -1.66 6.03
CA LYS A 53 8.47 -0.28 6.21
C LYS A 53 8.55 0.16 7.68
N TYR A 54 8.20 -0.72 8.63
CA TYR A 54 8.34 -0.41 10.05
C TYR A 54 9.80 -0.25 10.46
N LEU A 55 10.69 -1.15 10.04
CA LEU A 55 12.13 -1.05 10.32
C LEU A 55 12.77 0.21 9.72
N LYS A 56 12.39 0.60 8.50
CA LYS A 56 12.91 1.81 7.86
C LYS A 56 12.43 3.10 8.54
N ASN A 57 11.34 3.04 9.31
CA ASN A 57 10.79 4.18 10.07
C ASN A 57 10.91 3.99 11.59
N LEU A 58 11.83 3.13 12.04
CA LEU A 58 12.04 2.87 13.46
C LEU A 58 12.54 4.13 14.17
N ASP A 59 11.94 4.48 15.30
CA ASP A 59 12.39 5.62 16.10
C ASP A 59 13.52 5.20 17.05
N PHE A 60 14.75 5.51 16.67
CA PHE A 60 15.95 5.20 17.45
C PHE A 60 16.10 6.05 18.72
N ASN A 61 15.25 7.05 18.94
CA ASN A 61 15.22 7.84 20.18
C ASN A 61 14.14 7.37 21.16
N SER A 62 13.38 6.34 20.78
CA SER A 62 12.34 5.76 21.63
C SER A 62 12.92 4.98 22.82
N GLU A 63 12.05 4.55 23.73
CA GLU A 63 12.44 3.73 24.89
C GLU A 63 13.23 2.48 24.44
N SER A 64 14.43 2.27 24.99
CA SER A 64 15.34 1.17 24.65
C SER A 64 14.68 -0.20 24.57
N LYS A 65 13.74 -0.48 25.48
CA LYS A 65 13.02 -1.74 25.53
C LYS A 65 12.10 -1.92 24.33
N LEU A 66 11.34 -0.87 23.99
CA LEU A 66 10.41 -0.86 22.86
C LEU A 66 11.19 -0.97 21.55
N LEU A 67 12.25 -0.17 21.42
CA LEU A 67 13.16 -0.21 20.27
C LEU A 67 13.77 -1.60 20.04
N ALA A 68 14.25 -2.26 21.09
CA ALA A 68 14.80 -3.61 21.02
C ALA A 68 13.73 -4.66 20.64
N TYR A 69 12.50 -4.50 21.15
CA TYR A 69 11.39 -5.40 20.82
C TYR A 69 10.97 -5.25 19.36
N ASP A 70 10.74 -4.03 18.91
CA ASP A 70 10.27 -3.74 17.56
C ASP A 70 11.31 -4.18 16.51
N PHE A 71 12.58 -3.87 16.73
CA PHE A 71 13.64 -4.33 15.84
C PHE A 71 13.69 -5.86 15.75
N THR A 72 13.63 -6.56 16.90
CA THR A 72 13.66 -8.02 16.90
C THR A 72 12.44 -8.61 16.20
N LEU A 73 11.25 -8.06 16.46
CA LEU A 73 9.99 -8.56 15.95
C LEU A 73 9.91 -8.40 14.43
N TYR A 74 10.11 -7.19 13.93
CA TYR A 74 10.03 -6.92 12.49
C TYR A 74 11.23 -7.50 11.74
N GLY A 75 12.43 -7.46 12.33
CA GLY A 75 13.63 -8.02 11.73
C GLY A 75 13.51 -9.51 11.47
N LYS A 76 12.88 -10.26 12.37
CA LYS A 76 12.64 -11.71 12.19
C LYS A 76 11.71 -12.03 11.01
N VAL A 77 10.83 -11.12 10.63
CA VAL A 77 9.89 -11.32 9.52
C VAL A 77 10.58 -11.13 8.17
N CYS A 78 11.62 -10.29 8.09
CA CYS A 78 12.29 -9.93 6.84
C CYS A 78 13.75 -10.42 6.74
N VAL A 79 14.28 -11.10 7.76
CA VAL A 79 15.63 -11.65 7.71
C VAL A 79 15.72 -12.74 6.64
N THR A 80 16.76 -12.66 5.82
CA THR A 80 17.10 -13.70 4.84
C THR A 80 18.16 -14.62 5.44
N SER A 81 18.18 -15.89 5.06
CA SER A 81 19.16 -16.88 5.56
C SER A 81 20.62 -16.45 5.39
N LEU A 82 20.93 -15.64 4.37
CA LEU A 82 22.28 -15.12 4.13
C LEU A 82 22.76 -14.15 5.22
N TYR A 83 21.85 -13.44 5.88
CA TYR A 83 22.15 -12.38 6.86
C TYR A 83 21.62 -12.71 8.26
N GLU A 84 21.16 -13.95 8.47
CA GLU A 84 20.58 -14.39 9.73
C GLU A 84 21.61 -14.35 10.88
N ASP A 85 22.85 -14.74 10.61
CA ASP A 85 23.92 -14.69 11.61
C ASP A 85 24.22 -13.25 12.05
N GLU A 86 24.31 -12.31 11.09
CA GLU A 86 24.52 -10.88 11.38
C GLU A 86 23.36 -10.33 12.21
N PHE A 87 22.12 -10.68 11.85
CA PHE A 87 20.92 -10.27 12.59
C PHE A 87 20.93 -10.82 14.03
N MET A 88 21.26 -12.10 14.20
CA MET A 88 21.26 -12.74 15.52
C MET A 88 22.33 -12.15 16.45
N VAL A 89 23.48 -11.73 15.92
CA VAL A 89 24.47 -10.99 16.71
C VAL A 89 23.88 -9.70 17.30
N ILE A 90 23.14 -8.93 16.50
CA ILE A 90 22.49 -7.70 16.95
C ILE A 90 21.39 -8.02 17.98
N VAL A 91 20.54 -9.02 17.69
CA VAL A 91 19.46 -9.44 18.61
C VAL A 91 20.00 -9.89 19.97
N ASN A 92 21.09 -10.65 19.97
CA ASN A 92 21.73 -11.11 21.21
C ASN A 92 22.25 -9.92 22.04
N LYS A 93 22.86 -8.91 21.41
CA LYS A 93 23.26 -7.66 22.09
C LYS A 93 22.04 -6.89 22.62
N LEU A 94 20.90 -6.96 21.92
CA LEU A 94 19.65 -6.29 22.29
C LEU A 94 18.88 -7.00 23.43
N GLU A 95 19.13 -8.29 23.71
CA GLU A 95 18.41 -9.03 24.74
C GLU A 95 18.47 -8.37 26.12
N LYS A 96 19.64 -7.82 26.49
CA LYS A 96 19.80 -7.11 27.76
C LYS A 96 18.82 -5.95 27.93
N TYR A 97 18.31 -5.40 26.81
CA TYR A 97 17.35 -4.30 26.79
C TYR A 97 15.88 -4.72 26.87
N LYS A 98 15.56 -5.99 26.57
CA LYS A 98 14.18 -6.48 26.50
C LYS A 98 13.58 -6.81 27.88
N TYR A 99 14.41 -7.25 28.82
CA TYR A 99 13.95 -7.91 30.05
C TYR A 99 14.10 -7.10 31.35
N LYS A 100 14.77 -5.94 31.34
CA LYS A 100 14.86 -5.10 32.55
C LYS A 100 13.59 -4.25 32.73
N LYS A 101 12.99 -4.35 33.92
CA LYS A 101 11.70 -3.70 34.28
C LYS A 101 11.79 -2.18 34.35
N ASN A 102 12.96 -1.62 34.69
CA ASN A 102 13.23 -0.18 34.84
C ASN A 102 14.53 0.17 34.10
N MET A 103 14.54 0.09 32.78
CA MET A 103 15.73 0.41 32.01
C MET A 103 15.71 1.88 31.61
N SER A 104 16.46 2.72 32.34
CA SER A 104 16.71 4.11 31.96
C SER A 104 17.95 4.27 31.08
N GLU A 105 18.65 3.17 30.78
CA GLU A 105 19.84 3.17 29.95
C GLU A 105 19.42 3.16 28.48
N ASN A 106 19.90 4.16 27.75
CA ASN A 106 19.79 4.20 26.30
C ASN A 106 20.57 3.04 25.67
N ILE A 107 20.11 2.59 24.51
CA ILE A 107 20.89 1.65 23.71
C ILE A 107 22.21 2.33 23.33
N ASP A 108 23.29 1.56 23.41
CA ASP A 108 24.62 2.02 23.02
C ASP A 108 24.61 2.55 21.57
N ILE A 109 25.31 3.66 21.33
CA ILE A 109 25.34 4.32 20.02
C ILE A 109 25.90 3.37 18.96
N ASP A 110 26.90 2.56 19.33
CA ASP A 110 27.48 1.56 18.42
C ASP A 110 26.44 0.51 18.02
N LEU A 111 25.61 0.06 18.97
CA LEU A 111 24.53 -0.90 18.69
C LEU A 111 23.40 -0.27 17.87
N ILE A 112 23.08 1.02 18.08
CA ILE A 112 22.15 1.76 17.22
C ILE A 112 22.69 1.85 15.79
N ASN A 113 23.99 2.08 15.62
CA ASN A 113 24.62 2.12 14.31
C ASN A 113 24.59 0.73 13.65
N ASP A 114 24.90 -0.34 14.37
CA ASP A 114 24.77 -1.73 13.89
C ASP A 114 23.34 -2.00 13.36
N MET A 115 22.30 -1.58 14.10
CA MET A 115 20.91 -1.72 13.68
C MET A 115 20.60 -0.93 12.39
N LYS A 116 21.06 0.32 12.31
CA LYS A 116 20.85 1.18 11.13
C LYS A 116 21.55 0.64 9.89
N ASP A 117 22.78 0.16 10.05
CA ASP A 117 23.56 -0.41 8.96
C ASP A 117 22.92 -1.71 8.46
N TYR A 118 22.44 -2.56 9.37
CA TYR A 118 21.67 -3.74 9.01
C TYR A 118 20.42 -3.37 8.18
N ILE A 119 19.64 -2.39 8.64
CA ILE A 119 18.43 -1.93 7.92
C ILE A 119 18.77 -1.31 6.56
N ARG A 120 19.93 -0.66 6.43
CA ARG A 120 20.32 0.03 5.19
C ARG A 120 20.89 -0.91 4.13
N VAL A 121 21.67 -1.90 4.55
CA VAL A 121 22.46 -2.72 3.62
C VAL A 121 21.80 -4.08 3.38
N ARG A 122 21.02 -4.60 4.34
CA ARG A 122 20.46 -5.97 4.30
C ARG A 122 18.95 -6.04 4.02
N LEU A 123 18.23 -4.90 4.00
CA LEU A 123 16.76 -4.78 3.81
C LEU A 123 16.33 -3.74 2.77
#